data_AF-A0A7S1RB61-F1
#
_entry.id   AF-A0A7S1RB61-F1
#
_cell.length_a   1.000
_cell.length_b   1.000
_cell.length_c   1.000
_cell.angle_alpha   90.00
_cell.angle_beta   90.00
_cell.angle_gamma   90.00
#
_symmetry.space_group_name_H-M   'P 1'
#
loop_
_entity.id
_entity.type
_entity.pdbx_description
1 polymer ?
#
loop_
_entity_poly.entity_id
_entity_poly.type
_entity_poly.pdbx_seq_one_letter_code
_entity_poly.pdbx_strand_id
1 'polypeptide(L)'
;GGLVLRFEDMHSLAQQLAGELEVDPTIFGEMSQMFWRFDFAGYGLLDEDKGIKLCLAMLRKYRDATQPPSAGEVRLGGCIAHRNVQEHYTIERKLGEGGQGAVFLGKDAHSKQVVVKMFDKSSPNSAVEDITREFELLMKVKHPLIAHVFDIFQDM
;
A
#
# COMPACT_ATOMS: atom_id res chain seq x y z
N GLY A 1 -20.59 -19.54 -14.63
CA GLY A 1 -19.56 -19.37 -13.59
C GLY A 1 -18.72 -18.17 -13.98
N GLY A 2 -18.38 -17.31 -13.02
CA GLY A 2 -17.47 -16.19 -13.29
C GLY A 2 -16.07 -16.68 -13.62
N LEU A 3 -15.30 -15.88 -14.35
CA LEU A 3 -13.88 -16.13 -14.58
C LEU A 3 -13.16 -16.17 -13.23
N VAL A 4 -12.32 -17.19 -13.02
CA VAL A 4 -11.47 -17.32 -11.85
C VAL A 4 -10.04 -17.54 -12.30
N LEU A 5 -9.10 -16.85 -11.65
CA LEU A 5 -7.67 -16.90 -11.93
C LEU A 5 -6.96 -17.57 -10.75
N ARG A 6 -6.17 -18.60 -11.04
CA ARG A 6 -5.33 -19.29 -10.05
C ARG A 6 -3.93 -18.72 -10.04
N PHE A 7 -3.16 -19.14 -9.03
CA PHE A 7 -1.75 -18.76 -8.93
C PHE A 7 -0.97 -19.13 -10.18
N GLU A 8 -1.17 -20.32 -10.73
CA GLU A 8 -0.45 -20.80 -11.92
C GLU A 8 -0.78 -19.96 -13.16
N ASP A 9 -2.02 -19.50 -13.28
CA ASP A 9 -2.46 -18.66 -14.40
C ASP A 9 -1.73 -17.30 -14.36
N MET A 10 -1.67 -16.68 -13.17
CA MET A 10 -0.97 -15.40 -12.97
C MET A 10 0.55 -15.53 -13.06
N HIS A 11 1.11 -16.63 -12.57
CA HIS A 11 2.54 -16.93 -12.69
C HIS A 11 2.94 -17.12 -14.16
N SER A 12 2.13 -17.87 -14.93
CA SER A 12 2.36 -18.08 -16.37
C SER A 12 2.28 -16.76 -17.14
N LEU A 13 1.32 -15.90 -16.80
CA LEU A 13 1.22 -14.56 -17.40
C LEU A 13 2.47 -13.73 -17.17
N ALA A 14 3.01 -13.69 -15.95
CA ALA A 14 4.24 -12.97 -15.66
C ALA A 14 5.45 -13.52 -16.44
N GLN A 15 5.58 -14.84 -16.55
CA GLN A 15 6.63 -15.48 -17.34
C GLN A 15 6.53 -15.13 -18.83
N GLN A 16 5.32 -15.15 -19.38
CA GLN A 16 5.09 -14.78 -20.80
C GLN A 16 5.45 -13.33 -21.06
N LEU A 17 4.97 -12.40 -20.23
CA LEU A 17 5.31 -10.98 -20.35
C LEU A 17 6.81 -10.73 -20.19
N ALA A 18 7.48 -11.44 -19.28
CA ALA A 18 8.92 -11.36 -19.10
C ALA A 18 9.68 -11.81 -20.35
N GLY A 19 9.24 -12.91 -20.96
CA GLY A 19 9.78 -13.41 -22.22
C GLY A 19 9.60 -12.43 -23.38
N GLU A 20 8.42 -11.83 -23.52
CA GLU A 20 8.15 -10.81 -24.56
C GLU A 20 8.97 -9.53 -24.38
N LEU A 21 9.19 -9.12 -23.13
CA LEU A 21 9.94 -7.91 -22.79
C LEU A 21 11.45 -8.16 -22.64
N GLU A 22 11.90 -9.42 -22.78
CA GLU A 22 13.30 -9.85 -22.59
C GLU A 22 13.89 -9.43 -21.23
N VAL A 23 13.10 -9.57 -20.17
CA VAL A 23 13.46 -9.21 -18.78
C VAL A 23 13.32 -10.40 -17.83
N ASP A 24 13.95 -10.32 -16.66
CA ASP A 24 13.73 -11.30 -15.60
C ASP A 24 12.32 -11.15 -15.01
N PRO A 25 11.53 -12.23 -14.84
CA PRO A 25 10.15 -12.17 -14.37
C PRO A 25 9.99 -11.57 -12.96
N THR A 26 11.04 -11.58 -12.12
CA THR A 26 11.02 -10.94 -10.79
C THR A 26 10.86 -9.42 -10.88
N ILE A 27 11.07 -8.81 -12.05
CA ILE A 27 10.84 -7.37 -12.29
C ILE A 27 9.38 -6.98 -12.06
N PHE A 28 8.44 -7.91 -12.24
CA PHE A 28 7.03 -7.71 -11.95
C PHE A 28 6.69 -7.88 -10.46
N GLY A 29 7.66 -8.29 -9.64
CA GLY A 29 7.51 -8.67 -8.24
C GLY A 29 7.40 -10.18 -8.03
N GLU A 30 7.57 -10.61 -6.79
CA GLU A 30 7.42 -12.02 -6.40
C GLU A 30 5.95 -12.45 -6.48
N MET A 31 5.61 -13.26 -7.49
CA MET A 31 4.22 -13.63 -7.78
C MET A 31 3.55 -14.35 -6.61
N SER A 32 4.29 -15.16 -5.85
CA SER A 32 3.77 -15.83 -4.66
C SER A 32 3.22 -14.81 -3.67
N GLN A 33 3.98 -13.76 -3.36
CA GLN A 33 3.54 -12.70 -2.46
C GLN A 33 2.41 -11.86 -3.06
N MET A 34 2.50 -11.52 -4.34
CA MET A 34 1.50 -10.69 -5.01
C MET A 34 0.14 -11.39 -5.12
N PHE A 35 0.12 -12.69 -5.41
CA PHE A 35 -1.13 -13.43 -5.52
C PHE A 35 -1.88 -13.48 -4.19
N TRP A 36 -1.20 -13.92 -3.14
CA TRP A 36 -1.79 -14.02 -1.80
C TRP A 36 -2.16 -12.65 -1.20
N ARG A 37 -1.53 -11.56 -1.65
CA ARG A 37 -1.93 -10.20 -1.28
C ARG A 37 -3.36 -9.86 -1.71
N PHE A 38 -3.84 -10.41 -2.83
CA PHE A 38 -5.17 -10.14 -3.36
C PHE A 38 -6.18 -11.25 -3.07
N ASP A 39 -5.72 -12.44 -2.69
CA ASP A 39 -6.58 -13.52 -2.18
C ASP A 39 -6.78 -13.43 -0.66
N PHE A 40 -7.57 -12.45 -0.23
CA PHE A 40 -7.89 -12.26 1.20
C PHE A 40 -8.60 -13.46 1.84
N ALA A 41 -9.27 -14.29 1.03
CA ALA A 41 -10.03 -15.42 1.53
C ALA A 41 -9.19 -16.70 1.65
N GLY A 42 -8.00 -16.72 1.04
CA GLY A 42 -7.08 -17.85 1.09
C GLY A 42 -7.57 -19.07 0.31
N TYR A 43 -8.46 -18.89 -0.67
CA TYR A 43 -9.01 -19.99 -1.45
C TYR A 43 -8.15 -20.37 -2.67
N GLY A 44 -7.06 -19.65 -2.93
CA GLY A 44 -6.21 -19.84 -4.09
C GLY A 44 -6.83 -19.32 -5.39
N LEU A 45 -7.80 -18.41 -5.30
CA LEU A 45 -8.59 -17.93 -6.44
C LEU A 45 -8.76 -16.40 -6.41
N LEU A 46 -8.55 -15.77 -7.56
CA LEU A 46 -8.87 -14.36 -7.79
C LEU A 46 -10.05 -14.27 -8.76
N ASP A 47 -11.01 -13.42 -8.43
CA ASP A 47 -12.00 -12.94 -9.40
C ASP A 47 -11.37 -11.90 -10.33
N GLU A 48 -12.11 -11.47 -11.35
CA GLU A 48 -11.65 -10.51 -12.35
C GLU A 48 -11.13 -9.21 -11.71
N ASP A 49 -11.87 -8.65 -10.74
CA ASP A 49 -11.47 -7.41 -10.06
C ASP A 49 -10.14 -7.55 -9.31
N LYS A 50 -9.93 -8.67 -8.62
CA LYS A 50 -8.66 -8.96 -7.93
C LYS A 50 -7.54 -9.26 -8.93
N GLY A 51 -7.84 -9.97 -10.02
CA GLY A 51 -6.89 -10.22 -11.11
C GLY A 51 -6.38 -8.93 -11.74
N ILE A 52 -7.28 -7.99 -12.04
CA ILE A 52 -6.93 -6.65 -12.57
C ILE A 52 -6.03 -5.91 -11.58
N LYS A 53 -6.33 -5.94 -10.28
CA LYS A 53 -5.48 -5.31 -9.25
C LYS A 53 -4.08 -5.92 -9.19
N LEU A 54 -3.96 -7.23 -9.36
CA LEU A 54 -2.67 -7.92 -9.42
C LEU A 54 -1.88 -7.50 -10.66
N CYS A 55 -2.52 -7.49 -11.85
CA CYS A 55 -1.87 -7.01 -13.08
C CYS A 55 -1.40 -5.54 -12.96
N LEU A 56 -2.22 -4.68 -12.37
CA LEU A 56 -1.83 -3.28 -12.10
C LEU A 56 -0.63 -3.21 -11.15
N ALA A 57 -0.56 -4.08 -10.14
CA ALA A 57 0.59 -4.15 -9.24
C ALA A 57 1.87 -4.60 -9.98
N MET A 58 1.78 -5.58 -10.88
CA MET A 58 2.90 -6.00 -11.73
C MET A 58 3.42 -4.83 -12.59
N LEU A 59 2.52 -4.09 -13.24
CA LEU A 59 2.89 -2.94 -14.07
C LEU A 59 3.57 -1.83 -13.26
N ARG A 60 3.11 -1.58 -12.03
CA ARG A 60 3.77 -0.62 -11.12
C ARG A 60 5.17 -1.07 -10.74
N LYS A 61 5.36 -2.36 -10.40
CA LYS A 61 6.69 -2.92 -10.10
C LYS A 61 7.65 -2.80 -11.28
N TYR A 62 7.18 -3.11 -12.49
CA TYR A 62 7.96 -2.93 -13.71
C TYR A 62 8.31 -1.46 -13.95
N ARG A 63 7.34 -0.54 -13.83
CA ARG A 63 7.58 0.91 -13.92
C ARG A 63 8.63 1.36 -12.92
N ASP A 64 8.51 0.97 -11.64
CA ASP A 64 9.43 1.41 -10.59
C ASP A 64 10.85 0.86 -10.80
N ALA A 65 10.98 -0.35 -11.38
CA ALA A 65 12.27 -0.95 -11.69
C ALA A 65 12.95 -0.33 -12.93
N THR A 66 12.18 0.16 -13.90
CA THR A 66 12.69 0.67 -15.18
C THR A 66 12.77 2.20 -15.25
N GLN A 67 11.88 2.88 -14.53
CA GLN A 67 11.74 4.32 -14.42
C GLN A 67 11.40 4.66 -12.97
N PRO A 68 12.37 4.50 -12.04
CA PRO A 68 12.12 4.75 -10.64
C PRO A 68 11.62 6.19 -10.46
N PRO A 69 10.56 6.42 -9.67
CA PRO A 69 10.14 7.79 -9.37
C PRO A 69 11.32 8.56 -8.76
N SER A 70 11.54 9.79 -9.22
CA SER A 70 12.61 10.66 -8.72
C SER A 70 12.60 10.65 -7.19
N ALA A 71 13.72 10.26 -6.55
CA ALA A 71 13.82 10.24 -5.11
C ALA A 71 13.51 11.65 -4.55
N GLY A 72 12.35 11.80 -3.91
CA GLY A 72 11.81 13.09 -3.47
C GLY A 72 10.46 13.50 -4.10
N GLU A 73 10.01 12.84 -5.18
CA GLU A 73 8.70 13.07 -5.82
C GLU A 73 7.66 12.01 -5.46
N VAL A 74 7.76 11.41 -4.28
CA VAL A 74 6.61 10.79 -3.63
C VAL A 74 5.62 11.89 -3.26
N ARG A 75 4.90 12.39 -4.26
CA ARG A 75 3.78 13.31 -4.09
C ARG A 75 2.60 12.48 -3.63
N LEU A 76 2.57 12.17 -2.33
CA LEU A 76 1.31 11.89 -1.67
C LEU A 76 0.44 13.15 -1.84
N GLY A 77 -0.36 13.20 -2.91
CA GLY A 77 -1.24 14.32 -3.23
C GLY A 77 -0.60 15.70 -3.10
N GLY A 78 0.61 15.93 -3.60
CA GLY A 78 1.26 17.25 -3.74
C GLY A 78 1.47 18.14 -2.48
N CYS A 79 0.90 17.83 -1.31
CA CYS A 79 0.83 18.74 -0.17
C CYS A 79 0.87 18.05 1.22
N ILE A 80 1.49 16.87 1.36
CA ILE A 80 1.71 16.31 2.70
C ILE A 80 2.97 16.93 3.31
N ALA A 81 2.79 17.68 4.40
CA ALA A 81 3.87 18.34 5.12
C ALA A 81 4.85 17.31 5.72
N HIS A 82 6.13 17.68 5.78
CA HIS A 82 7.10 16.96 6.61
C HIS A 82 7.01 17.51 8.03
N ARG A 83 6.88 16.64 9.03
CA ARG A 83 6.83 17.00 10.45
C ARG A 83 7.44 15.89 11.27
N ASN A 84 8.07 16.24 12.39
CA ASN A 84 8.53 15.24 13.34
C ASN A 84 7.33 14.76 14.20
N VAL A 85 7.08 13.45 14.23
CA VAL A 85 5.93 12.90 14.99
C VAL A 85 6.03 13.20 16.48
N GLN A 86 7.24 13.20 17.06
CA GLN A 86 7.47 13.43 18.49
C GLN A 86 7.22 14.89 18.92
N GLU A 87 7.25 15.85 17.99
CA GLU A 87 6.90 17.25 18.27
C GLU A 87 5.39 17.47 18.47
N HIS A 88 4.56 16.61 17.87
CA HIS A 88 3.09 16.78 17.87
C HIS A 88 2.35 15.69 18.65
N TYR A 89 2.96 14.52 18.81
CA TYR A 89 2.35 13.35 19.43
C TYR A 89 3.31 12.65 20.38
N THR A 90 2.79 12.29 21.56
CA THR A 90 3.47 11.33 22.44
C THR A 90 3.02 9.92 22.08
N ILE A 91 3.92 9.12 21.51
CA ILE A 91 3.64 7.71 21.18
C ILE A 91 3.74 6.88 22.47
N GLU A 92 2.68 6.15 22.81
CA GLU A 92 2.60 5.39 24.07
C GLU A 92 2.94 3.90 23.86
N ARG A 93 2.11 3.18 23.09
CA ARG A 93 2.30 1.75 22.87
C ARG A 93 1.75 1.30 21.53
N LYS A 94 2.29 0.21 21.00
CA LYS A 94 1.79 -0.44 19.79
C LYS A 94 0.42 -1.07 20.04
N LEU A 95 -0.49 -0.89 19.10
CA LEU A 95 -1.83 -1.49 19.04
C LEU A 95 -1.88 -2.68 18.08
N GLY A 96 -1.11 -2.61 16.98
CA GLY A 96 -1.05 -3.68 15.99
C GLY A 96 -0.06 -3.40 14.87
N GLU A 97 0.12 -4.37 13.99
CA GLU A 97 0.94 -4.27 12.78
C GLU A 97 0.36 -5.17 11.69
N GLY A 98 0.46 -4.72 10.45
CA GLY A 98 0.12 -5.50 9.27
C GLY A 98 1.00 -5.09 8.09
N GLY A 99 0.67 -5.59 6.89
CA GLY A 99 1.51 -5.39 5.71
C GLY A 99 1.75 -3.92 5.32
N GLN A 100 0.91 -2.99 5.77
CA GLN A 100 1.07 -1.56 5.48
C GLN A 100 1.95 -0.81 6.50
N GLY A 101 2.21 -1.41 7.67
CA GLY A 101 2.94 -0.78 8.77
C GLY A 101 2.30 -1.03 10.14
N ALA A 102 2.67 -0.18 11.10
CA ALA A 102 2.30 -0.35 12.51
C ALA A 102 1.33 0.74 13.00
N VAL A 103 0.48 0.37 13.94
CA VAL A 103 -0.51 1.24 14.57
C VAL A 103 -0.18 1.40 16.05
N PHE A 104 -0.20 2.63 16.54
CA PHE A 104 0.14 2.99 17.91
C PHE A 104 -0.99 3.78 18.56
N LEU A 105 -1.09 3.62 19.88
CA LEU A 105 -1.80 4.55 20.76
C LEU A 105 -0.85 5.70 21.05
N GLY A 106 -1.37 6.93 21.01
CA GLY A 106 -0.64 8.12 21.42
C GLY A 106 -1.54 9.19 22.01
N LYS A 107 -0.94 10.33 22.32
CA LYS A 107 -1.63 11.54 22.79
C LYS A 107 -1.21 12.75 21.96
N ASP A 108 -2.15 13.64 21.69
CA ASP A 108 -1.87 14.96 21.10
C ASP A 108 -1.36 15.96 22.16
N ALA A 109 -1.06 17.19 21.73
CA ALA A 109 -0.62 18.28 22.61
C ALA A 109 -1.62 18.66 23.72
N HIS A 110 -2.89 18.27 23.59
CA HIS A 110 -3.94 18.49 24.58
C HIS A 110 -4.20 17.25 25.45
N SER A 111 -3.30 16.25 25.42
CA SER A 111 -3.42 14.97 26.11
C SER A 111 -4.64 14.12 25.68
N LYS A 112 -5.25 14.42 24.53
CA LYS A 112 -6.32 13.60 23.98
C LYS A 112 -5.73 12.36 23.34
N GLN A 113 -6.35 11.20 23.60
CA GLN A 113 -5.93 9.93 22.99
C GLN A 113 -6.19 9.94 21.49
N VAL A 114 -5.19 9.48 20.74
CA VAL A 114 -5.22 9.35 19.28
C VAL A 114 -4.65 8.00 18.85
N VAL A 115 -4.99 7.61 17.63
CA VAL A 115 -4.38 6.45 16.95
C VAL A 115 -3.45 6.97 15.86
N VAL A 116 -2.19 6.52 15.90
CA VAL A 116 -1.16 6.88 14.92
C VAL A 116 -0.83 5.65 14.09
N LYS A 117 -1.18 5.66 12.79
CA LYS A 117 -0.80 4.62 11.83
C LYS A 117 0.43 5.09 11.07
N MET A 118 1.55 4.40 11.29
CA MET A 118 2.82 4.66 10.61
C MET A 118 2.94 3.69 9.44
N PHE A 119 3.10 4.23 8.23
CA PHE A 119 3.29 3.43 7.03
C PHE A 119 4.77 3.14 6.82
N ASP A 120 5.08 1.87 6.56
CA ASP A 120 6.41 1.47 6.14
C ASP A 120 6.57 1.73 4.64
N LYS A 121 7.33 2.77 4.28
CA LYS A 121 7.62 3.15 2.88
C LYS A 121 8.49 2.11 2.15
N SER A 122 9.15 1.22 2.89
CA SER A 122 9.94 0.12 2.30
C SER A 122 9.09 -1.13 2.04
N SER A 123 7.88 -1.21 2.58
CA SER A 123 7.01 -2.37 2.42
C SER A 123 6.49 -2.46 0.97
N PRO A 124 6.66 -3.62 0.30
CA PRO A 124 6.07 -3.88 -1.02
C PRO A 124 4.54 -3.75 -1.05
N ASN A 125 3.91 -3.89 0.13
CA ASN A 125 2.48 -3.81 0.34
C ASN A 125 1.95 -2.37 0.52
N SER A 126 2.85 -1.40 0.52
CA SER A 126 2.66 0.01 0.83
C SER A 126 3.09 0.90 -0.34
N ALA A 127 2.69 0.54 -1.56
CA ALA A 127 2.96 1.38 -2.72
C ALA A 127 2.48 2.81 -2.40
N VAL A 128 3.36 3.78 -2.65
CA VAL A 128 3.12 5.19 -2.31
C VAL A 128 1.79 5.69 -2.87
N GLU A 129 1.43 5.25 -4.08
CA GLU A 129 0.16 5.61 -4.71
C GLU A 129 -1.05 5.00 -3.98
N ASP A 130 -0.94 3.80 -3.43
CA ASP A 130 -2.01 3.17 -2.65
C ASP A 130 -2.21 3.92 -1.32
N ILE A 131 -1.11 4.29 -0.65
CA ILE A 131 -1.14 5.16 0.52
C ILE A 131 -1.78 6.51 0.19
N THR A 132 -1.37 7.13 -0.93
CA THR A 132 -1.92 8.41 -1.40
C THR A 132 -3.42 8.32 -1.59
N ARG A 133 -3.89 7.27 -2.27
CA ARG A 133 -5.31 7.06 -2.54
C ARG A 133 -6.10 6.81 -1.25
N GLU A 134 -5.56 6.02 -0.32
CA GLU A 134 -6.16 5.80 1.01
C GLU A 134 -6.31 7.15 1.74
N PHE A 135 -5.27 7.98 1.74
CA PHE A 135 -5.30 9.31 2.35
C PHE A 135 -6.33 10.24 1.71
N GLU A 136 -6.35 10.35 0.38
CA GLU A 136 -7.31 11.20 -0.32
C GLU A 136 -8.75 10.78 -0.03
N LEU A 137 -9.01 9.47 0.08
CA LEU A 137 -10.33 8.95 0.42
C LEU A 137 -10.70 9.30 1.86
N LEU A 138 -9.83 9.01 2.82
CA LEU A 138 -10.08 9.26 4.24
C LEU A 138 -10.26 10.76 4.54
N MET A 139 -9.54 11.63 3.84
CA MET A 139 -9.71 13.08 3.97
C MET A 139 -11.05 13.60 3.43
N LYS A 140 -11.63 12.94 2.42
CA LYS A 140 -12.92 13.31 1.82
C LYS A 140 -14.11 12.76 2.60
N VAL A 141 -13.92 11.69 3.38
CA VAL A 141 -14.99 11.01 4.10
C VAL A 141 -15.21 11.64 5.48
N LYS A 142 -16.40 12.20 5.69
CA LYS A 142 -16.87 12.67 7.00
C LYS A 142 -18.21 12.03 7.34
N HIS A 143 -18.17 10.95 8.12
CA HIS A 143 -19.35 10.19 8.52
C HIS A 143 -19.20 9.72 9.98
N PRO A 144 -20.24 9.76 10.83
CA PRO A 144 -20.14 9.41 12.25
C PRO A 144 -19.72 7.95 12.52
N LEU A 145 -19.88 7.06 11.55
CA LEU A 145 -19.52 5.64 11.65
C LEU A 145 -18.17 5.29 10.97
N ILE A 146 -17.42 6.28 10.49
CA ILE A 146 -16.11 6.07 9.85
C ILE A 146 -15.07 6.84 10.64
N ALA A 147 -13.92 6.22 10.90
CA ALA A 147 -12.83 6.87 11.62
C ALA A 147 -12.39 8.14 10.88
N HIS A 148 -12.40 9.25 11.60
CA HIS A 148 -12.00 10.54 11.05
C HIS A 148 -10.48 10.69 11.12
N VAL A 149 -9.86 11.04 9.99
CA VAL A 149 -8.44 11.41 9.94
C VAL A 149 -8.34 12.92 10.13
N PHE A 150 -7.56 13.35 11.12
CA PHE A 150 -7.41 14.76 11.50
C PHE A 150 -6.04 15.33 11.16
N ASP A 151 -5.03 14.49 10.90
CA ASP A 151 -3.68 14.92 10.53
C ASP A 151 -2.98 13.86 9.69
N ILE A 152 -2.15 14.30 8.73
CA ILE A 152 -1.33 13.44 7.89
C ILE A 152 -0.04 14.20 7.57
N PHE A 153 1.11 13.56 7.81
CA PHE A 153 2.43 14.13 7.55
C PHE A 153 3.43 13.03 7.24
N GLN A 154 4.55 13.40 6.64
CA GLN A 154 5.71 12.53 6.49
C GLN A 154 6.66 12.79 7.66
N ASP A 155 6.99 11.74 8.40
CA ASP A 155 8.03 11.82 9.44
C ASP A 155 9.40 12.06 8.79
N MET A 156 10.20 12.93 9.42
CA MET A 156 11.55 13.31 8.97
C MET A 156 12.64 12.44 9.59
#